data_AF-A0A836TB68-F1
#
_entry.id   AF-A0A836TB68-F1
#
_cell.length_a   1.000
_cell.length_b   1.000
_cell.length_c   1.000
_cell.angle_alpha   90.00
_cell.angle_beta   90.00
_cell.angle_gamma   90.00
#
_symmetry.space_group_name_H-M   'P 1'
#
loop_
_entity.id
_entity.type
_entity.pdbx_description
1 polymer ?
#
loop_
_entity_poly.entity_id
_entity_poly.type
_entity_poly.pdbx_seq_one_letter_code
_entity_poly.pdbx_strand_id
1 'polypeptide(L)'
;MPRSVVEAGIALVPEDRGLFADLTVEENLFLGANPRRARDQEANNLGLVVQLFPKLAERRKQRVHTMSGGERQMVALGRALMSAP
;
A
#
# COMPACT_ATOMS: atom_id res chain seq x y z
N MET A 1 -6.22 6.53 -23.72
CA MET A 1 -5.02 5.81 -23.23
C MET A 1 -3.80 6.72 -23.32
N PRO A 2 -3.30 7.27 -22.20
CA PRO A 2 -1.90 7.67 -22.13
C PRO A 2 -1.17 6.95 -21.00
N ARG A 3 -0.26 6.07 -21.43
CA ARG A 3 0.88 5.50 -20.70
C ARG A 3 1.98 6.57 -20.73
N SER A 4 2.39 7.14 -19.59
CA SER A 4 3.77 7.66 -19.37
C SER A 4 3.90 8.57 -18.13
N VAL A 5 3.84 8.03 -16.89
CA VAL A 5 4.47 8.66 -15.71
C VAL A 5 4.80 7.59 -14.66
N VAL A 6 5.87 6.80 -14.85
CA VAL A 6 6.40 5.90 -13.79
C VAL A 6 7.94 5.92 -13.72
N GLU A 7 8.59 7.01 -14.15
CA GLU A 7 10.07 7.09 -14.16
C GLU A 7 10.68 8.12 -13.21
N ALA A 8 9.94 8.65 -12.22
CA ALA A 8 10.45 9.72 -11.35
C ALA A 8 10.38 9.47 -9.83
N GLY A 9 10.17 8.23 -9.37
CA GLY A 9 10.03 7.96 -7.92
C GLY A 9 8.80 8.63 -7.28
N ILE A 10 7.86 9.09 -8.11
CA ILE A 10 6.57 9.65 -7.70
C ILE A 10 5.51 8.60 -8.04
N ALA A 11 5.05 7.88 -7.02
CA ALA A 11 3.90 6.99 -7.15
C ALA A 11 2.61 7.83 -7.31
N LEU A 12 2.10 7.94 -8.53
CA LEU A 12 0.77 8.51 -8.78
C LEU A 12 -0.29 7.52 -8.29
N VAL A 13 -1.08 7.90 -7.28
CA VAL A 13 -2.26 7.15 -6.84
C VAL A 13 -3.48 7.74 -7.54
N PRO A 14 -4.04 7.10 -8.58
CA PRO A 14 -5.29 7.54 -9.19
C PRO A 14 -6.43 7.41 -8.17
N GLU A 15 -7.32 8.40 -8.10
CA GLU A 15 -8.49 8.43 -7.21
C GLU A 15 -9.40 7.19 -7.31
N ASP A 16 -9.39 6.49 -8.46
CA ASP A 16 -10.23 5.33 -8.74
C ASP A 16 -9.54 3.96 -8.52
N ARG A 17 -8.20 3.92 -8.43
CA ARG A 17 -7.45 2.73 -8.00
C ARG A 17 -7.30 2.71 -6.49
N GLY A 18 -8.42 2.99 -5.83
CA GLY A 18 -8.60 2.95 -4.39
C GLY A 18 -8.20 1.60 -3.83
N LEU A 19 -8.15 1.53 -2.51
CA LEU A 19 -7.94 0.26 -1.84
C LEU A 19 -8.99 -0.75 -2.27
N PHE A 20 -8.58 -2.01 -2.35
CA PHE A 20 -9.51 -3.10 -2.56
C PHE A 20 -10.27 -3.31 -1.25
N ALA A 21 -11.50 -2.82 -1.20
CA ALA A 21 -12.27 -2.69 0.03
C ALA A 21 -12.55 -4.04 0.70
N ASP A 22 -12.74 -5.10 -0.11
CA ASP A 22 -12.99 -6.47 0.35
C ASP A 22 -11.72 -7.20 0.81
N LEU A 23 -10.55 -6.69 0.45
CA LEU A 23 -9.28 -7.20 0.90
C LEU A 23 -8.91 -6.64 2.28
N THR A 24 -8.11 -7.42 2.98
CA THR A 24 -7.51 -7.03 4.25
C THR A 24 -6.47 -5.93 4.06
N VAL A 25 -6.08 -5.30 5.17
CA VAL A 25 -4.95 -4.37 5.21
C VAL A 25 -3.70 -5.03 4.61
N GLU A 26 -3.38 -6.24 5.08
CA GLU A 26 -2.20 -7.00 4.65
C GLU A 26 -2.21 -7.28 3.14
N GLU A 27 -3.31 -7.80 2.61
CA GLU A 27 -3.45 -8.05 1.17
C GLU A 27 -3.33 -6.76 0.35
N ASN A 28 -3.90 -5.64 0.82
CA ASN A 28 -3.71 -4.36 0.16
C ASN A 28 -2.25 -3.90 0.15
N LEU A 29 -1.52 -4.07 1.26
CA LEU A 29 -0.10 -3.70 1.32
C LEU A 29 0.74 -4.53 0.35
N PHE A 30 0.52 -5.85 0.30
CA PHE A 30 1.28 -6.73 -0.59
C PHE A 30 0.99 -6.53 -2.07
N LEU A 31 -0.20 -6.04 -2.44
CA LEU A 31 -0.48 -5.63 -3.83
C LEU A 31 0.44 -4.49 -4.31
N GLY A 32 1.01 -3.71 -3.39
CA GLY A 32 2.03 -2.70 -3.69
C GLY A 32 3.39 -3.30 -4.10
N ALA A 33 3.77 -4.46 -3.57
CA ALA A 33 5.08 -5.09 -3.77
C ALA A 33 5.24 -5.84 -5.11
N ASN A 34 4.49 -5.45 -6.15
CA ASN A 34 4.36 -6.21 -7.40
C ASN A 34 5.60 -6.20 -8.34
N PRO A 35 6.46 -5.15 -8.39
CA PRO A 35 7.69 -5.21 -9.18
C PRO A 35 8.68 -6.26 -8.62
N ARG A 36 9.41 -6.98 -9.50
CA ARG A 36 10.44 -7.95 -9.07
C ARG A 36 11.47 -7.36 -8.09
N ARG A 37 11.83 -6.08 -8.24
CA ARG A 37 12.71 -5.34 -7.30
C ARG A 37 12.10 -5.10 -5.92
N ALA A 38 10.77 -4.98 -5.83
CA ALA A 38 10.08 -4.72 -4.57
C ALA A 38 9.97 -5.99 -3.70
N ARG A 39 9.96 -7.18 -4.32
CA ARG A 39 9.96 -8.48 -3.60
C ARG A 39 11.21 -8.70 -2.76
N ASP A 40 12.39 -8.32 -3.28
CA ASP A 40 13.66 -8.44 -2.54
C ASP A 40 13.72 -7.50 -1.33
N GLN A 41 12.96 -6.41 -1.36
CA GLN A 41 12.87 -5.40 -0.29
C GLN A 41 11.57 -5.49 0.51
N GLU A 42 10.73 -6.49 0.26
CA GLU A 42 9.36 -6.56 0.79
C GLU A 42 9.34 -6.53 2.33
N ALA A 43 10.21 -7.32 2.96
CA ALA A 43 10.32 -7.36 4.41
C ALA A 43 10.78 -6.02 5.01
N ASN A 44 11.71 -5.32 4.34
CA ASN A 44 12.20 -4.02 4.77
C ASN A 44 11.12 -2.94 4.61
N ASN A 45 10.41 -2.95 3.49
CA ASN A 45 9.31 -2.03 3.21
C ASN A 45 8.15 -2.26 4.18
N LEU A 46 7.81 -3.51 4.47
CA LEU A 46 6.79 -3.84 5.47
C LEU A 46 7.22 -3.37 6.85
N GLY A 47 8.49 -3.56 7.22
CA GLY A 47 9.08 -3.03 8.44
C GLY A 47 8.90 -1.51 8.56
N LEU A 48 9.21 -0.76 7.49
CA LEU A 48 9.01 0.68 7.42
C LEU A 48 7.53 1.08 7.56
N VAL A 49 6.64 0.40 6.84
CA VAL A 49 5.18 0.66 6.90
C VAL A 49 4.65 0.43 8.31
N VAL A 50 5.06 -0.64 8.98
CA VAL A 50 4.63 -0.95 10.36
C VAL A 50 5.21 0.05 11.36
N GLN A 51 6.44 0.53 11.15
CA GLN A 51 7.03 1.58 11.99
C GLN A 51 6.27 2.92 11.87
N LEU A 52 5.90 3.32 10.65
CA LEU A 52 5.18 4.57 10.39
C LEU A 52 3.70 4.50 10.78
N PHE A 53 3.07 3.33 10.58
CA PHE A 53 1.66 3.10 10.87
C PHE A 53 1.45 1.84 11.73
N PRO A 54 1.79 1.88 13.04
CA PRO A 54 1.65 0.71 13.92
C PRO A 54 0.24 0.11 13.95
N LYS A 55 -0.78 0.96 13.83
CA LYS A 55 -2.19 0.56 13.74
C LYS A 55 -2.50 -0.39 12.58
N LEU A 56 -1.73 -0.33 11.48
CA LEU A 56 -1.91 -1.25 10.36
C LEU A 56 -1.44 -2.66 10.71
N ALA A 57 -0.41 -2.81 11.55
CA ALA A 57 0.05 -4.11 12.04
C ALA A 57 -0.98 -4.74 12.99
N GLU A 58 -1.52 -3.95 13.91
CA GLU A 58 -2.59 -4.37 14.83
C GLU A 58 -3.83 -4.88 14.07
N ARG A 59 -4.11 -4.27 12.91
CA ARG A 59 -5.31 -4.51 12.10
C ARG A 59 -5.01 -5.22 10.79
N ARG A 60 -3.90 -5.94 10.69
CA ARG A 60 -3.45 -6.56 9.43
C ARG A 60 -4.52 -7.43 8.75
N LYS A 61 -5.35 -8.11 9.55
CA LYS A 61 -6.44 -9.00 9.09
C LYS A 61 -7.80 -8.29 8.92
N GLN A 62 -7.90 -7.01 9.27
CA GLN A 62 -9.14 -6.24 9.14
C GLN A 62 -9.38 -5.91 7.66
N ARG A 63 -10.62 -6.06 7.20
CA ARG A 63 -11.03 -5.64 5.85
C ARG A 63 -11.10 -4.12 5.75
N VAL A 64 -10.59 -3.58 4.64
CA VAL A 64 -10.49 -2.13 4.43
C VAL A 64 -11.85 -1.42 4.42
N HIS A 65 -12.91 -2.07 3.93
CA HIS A 65 -14.26 -1.48 3.91
C HIS A 65 -14.80 -1.13 5.31
N THR A 66 -14.27 -1.75 6.37
CA THR A 66 -14.69 -1.49 7.76
C THR A 66 -13.93 -0.34 8.43
N MET A 67 -12.88 0.17 7.78
CA MET A 67 -11.99 1.18 8.36
C MET A 67 -12.55 2.60 8.14
N SER A 68 -12.20 3.53 9.02
CA SER A 68 -12.47 4.96 8.82
C SER A 68 -11.73 5.54 7.61
N GLY A 69 -12.14 6.72 7.13
CA GLY A 69 -11.49 7.39 6.00
C GLY A 69 -9.98 7.60 6.19
N GLY A 70 -9.57 8.08 7.37
CA GLY A 70 -8.15 8.28 7.68
C GLY A 70 -7.36 6.98 7.76
N GLU A 71 -7.98 5.90 8.24
CA GLU A 71 -7.37 4.58 8.25
C GLU A 71 -7.20 4.00 6.83
N ARG A 72 -8.19 4.18 5.97
CA ARG A 72 -8.05 3.87 4.55
C ARG A 72 -6.91 4.67 3.92
N GLN A 73 -6.76 5.95 4.26
CA GLN A 73 -5.62 6.74 3.76
C GLN A 73 -4.27 6.17 4.20
N MET A 74 -4.13 5.71 5.45
CA MET A 74 -2.92 5.05 5.93
C MET A 74 -2.59 3.78 5.13
N VAL A 75 -3.59 2.93 4.84
CA VAL A 75 -3.36 1.72 4.03
C VAL A 75 -2.94 2.08 2.60
N ALA A 76 -3.53 3.14 2.00
CA ALA A 76 -3.16 3.59 0.66
C ALA A 76 -1.70 4.07 0.61
N LEU A 77 -1.27 4.84 1.62
CA LEU A 77 0.12 5.27 1.77
C LEU A 77 1.05 4.07 1.99
N GLY A 78 0.67 3.14 2.86
CA GLY A 78 1.44 1.92 3.10
C GLY A 78 1.63 1.09 1.83
N ARG A 79 0.58 0.92 1.02
CA ARG A 79 0.64 0.22 -0.26
C ARG A 79 1.59 0.90 -1.26
N ALA A 80 1.65 2.24 -1.26
CA ALA A 80 2.60 2.97 -2.09
C ALA A 80 4.06 2.82 -1.59
N LEU A 81 4.27 2.77 -0.28
CA LEU A 81 5.61 2.51 0.29
C LEU A 81 6.09 1.08 -0.04
N MET A 82 5.17 0.11 -0.07
CA MET A 82 5.48 -1.27 -0.45
C MET A 82 5.97 -1.43 -1.89
N SER A 83 5.66 -0.49 -2.80
CA SER A 83 6.11 -0.56 -4.19
C SER A 83 7.56 -0.15 -4.42
N ALA A 84 8.29 0.29 -3.38
CA ALA A 84 9.65 0.82 -3.47
C ALA A 84 9.82 1.77 -4.69
N PRO A 85 9.06 2.89 -4.73
CA PRO A 85 9.12 3.84 -5.83
C PRO A 85 10.52 4.41 -6.06
#